data_AF-A0A9E2B484-F1
#
_entry.id   AF-A0A9E2B484-F1
#
_cell.length_a   1.000
_cell.length_b   1.000
_cell.length_c   1.000
_cell.angle_alpha   90.00
_cell.angle_beta   90.00
_cell.angle_gamma   90.00
#
_symmetry.space_group_name_H-M   'P 1'
#
loop_
_entity.id
_entity.type
_entity.pdbx_description
1 polymer ?
#
loop_
_entity_poly.entity_id
_entity_poly.type
_entity_poly.pdbx_seq_one_letter_code
_entity_poly.pdbx_strand_id
1 'polypeptide(L)' 'MYYVIFSEDVQDSGALRAGARPDHLARLQQLKEEGRLLAAGPCPAIDANDP' A
#
# COMPACT_ATOMS: atom_id res chain seq x y z
N MET A 1 6.64 -18.74 5.57
CA MET A 1 5.65 -18.24 6.56
C MET A 1 5.21 -16.87 6.12
N TYR A 2 3.91 -16.60 6.10
CA TYR A 2 3.35 -15.30 5.72
C TYR A 2 3.08 -14.45 6.95
N TYR A 3 3.10 -13.13 6.76
CA TYR A 3 2.80 -12.15 7.80
C TYR A 3 1.77 -11.17 7.25
N VAL A 4 0.87 -10.71 8.12
CA VAL A 4 -0.02 -9.59 7.83
C VAL A 4 0.65 -8.33 8.34
N ILE A 5 0.79 -7.35 7.46
CA ILE A 5 1.22 -5.99 7.81
C ILE A 5 0.00 -5.11 7.63
N PHE A 6 -0.48 -4.53 8.73
CA PHE A 6 -1.63 -3.63 8.75
C PHE A 6 -1.18 -2.26 9.26
N SER A 7 -1.58 -1.19 8.58
CA SER A 7 -1.18 0.18 8.88
C SER A 7 -2.36 1.11 8.72
N GLU A 8 -2.41 2.16 9.53
CA GLU A 8 -3.42 3.22 9.47
C GLU A 8 -2.74 4.52 9.05
N ASP A 9 -3.40 5.26 8.15
CA ASP A 9 -2.99 6.60 7.76
C ASP A 9 -3.20 7.56 8.94
N VAL A 10 -2.30 8.55 9.08
CA VAL A 10 -2.54 9.67 10.00
C VAL A 10 -3.60 10.62 9.41
N GLN A 11 -4.23 11.43 10.26
CA GLN A 11 -5.26 12.34 9.80
C GLN A 11 -4.76 13.29 8.70
N ASP A 12 -5.60 13.51 7.68
CA ASP A 12 -5.36 14.43 6.53
C ASP A 12 -4.07 14.14 5.73
N SER A 13 -3.60 12.88 5.71
CA SER A 13 -2.33 12.50 5.06
C SER A 13 -2.41 12.21 3.56
N GLY A 14 -3.53 12.49 2.88
CA GLY A 14 -3.74 12.12 1.47
C GLY A 14 -2.63 12.62 0.54
N ALA A 15 -2.17 13.87 0.71
CA ALA A 15 -1.08 14.44 -0.07
C ALA A 15 0.29 13.78 0.23
N LEU A 16 0.53 13.42 1.49
CA LEU A 16 1.75 12.70 1.90
C LEU A 16 1.78 11.31 1.28
N ARG A 17 0.64 10.60 1.31
CA ARG A 17 0.48 9.28 0.70
C ARG A 17 0.68 9.35 -0.81
N ALA A 18 0.12 10.35 -1.48
CA ALA A 18 0.30 10.55 -2.92
C ALA A 18 1.79 10.73 -3.29
N GLY A 19 2.53 11.49 -2.49
CA GLY A 19 3.98 11.69 -2.67
C GLY A 19 4.80 10.41 -2.46
N ALA A 20 4.45 9.58 -1.48
CA ALA A 20 5.16 8.33 -1.17
C ALA A 20 4.74 7.14 -2.05
N ARG A 21 3.62 7.25 -2.78
CA ARG A 21 3.02 6.16 -3.55
C ARG A 21 3.98 5.51 -4.57
N PRO A 22 4.79 6.25 -5.36
CA PRO A 22 5.69 5.63 -6.33
C PRO A 22 6.69 4.66 -5.69
N ASP A 23 7.36 5.10 -4.61
CA ASP A 23 8.36 4.29 -3.91
C ASP A 23 7.72 3.10 -3.19
N HIS A 24 6.53 3.31 -2.61
CA HIS A 24 5.75 2.24 -1.99
C HIS A 24 5.40 1.13 -3.01
N LEU A 25 4.93 1.52 -4.20
CA LEU A 25 4.61 0.57 -5.27
C LEU A 25 5.85 -0.14 -5.80
N ALA A 26 6.99 0.55 -5.93
CA ALA A 26 8.25 -0.07 -6.38
C ALA A 26 8.68 -1.21 -5.44
N ARG A 27 8.57 -1.01 -4.12
CA ARG A 27 8.84 -2.07 -3.13
C ARG A 27 7.88 -3.26 -3.27
N LEU A 28 6.58 -3.00 -3.47
CA LEU A 28 5.58 -4.06 -3.65
C LEU A 28 5.83 -4.86 -4.94
N GLN A 29 6.23 -4.20 -6.03
CA GLN A 29 6.60 -4.85 -7.29
C GLN A 29 7.80 -5.77 -7.08
N GLN A 30 8.85 -5.32 -6.39
CA GLN A 30 10.00 -6.16 -6.06
C GLN A 30 9.58 -7.41 -5.24
N LEU A 31 8.76 -7.22 -4.19
CA LEU A 31 8.28 -8.36 -3.39
C LEU A 31 7.41 -9.34 -4.19
N LYS A 32 6.66 -8.83 -5.17
CA LYS A 32 5.89 -9.66 -6.10
C LYS A 32 6.81 -10.48 -7.01
N GLU A 33 7.84 -9.86 -7.58
CA GLU A 33 8.84 -10.53 -8.42
C GLU A 33 9.62 -11.60 -7.65
N GLU A 34 9.93 -11.34 -6.38
CA GLU A 34 10.56 -12.30 -5.48
C GLU A 34 9.62 -13.46 -5.05
N GLY A 35 8.32 -13.43 -5.41
CA GLY A 35 7.33 -14.43 -4.99
C GLY A 35 6.99 -14.35 -3.50
N ARG A 36 7.22 -13.20 -2.86
CA ARG A 36 7.05 -12.98 -1.42
C ARG A 36 5.81 -12.15 -1.07
N LEU A 37 5.09 -11.63 -2.07
CA LEU A 37 3.87 -10.86 -1.89
C LEU A 37 2.63 -11.70 -2.22
N LEU A 38 1.80 -11.98 -1.21
CA LEU A 38 0.51 -12.64 -1.42
C LEU A 38 -0.56 -11.66 -1.92
N ALA A 39 -0.73 -10.55 -1.21
CA ALA A 39 -1.63 -9.46 -1.57
C ALA A 39 -1.18 -8.15 -0.88
N ALA A 40 -1.48 -7.01 -1.50
CA ALA A 40 -1.34 -5.69 -0.89
C ALA A 40 -2.34 -4.72 -1.53
N GLY A 41 -2.83 -3.78 -0.73
CA GLY A 41 -3.74 -2.73 -1.16
C GLY A 41 -4.09 -1.81 0.00
N PRO A 42 -4.59 -0.61 -0.28
CA PRO A 42 -5.11 0.30 0.75
C PRO A 42 -6.42 -0.24 1.33
N CYS A 43 -6.83 0.30 2.48
CA CYS A 43 -8.18 0.18 3.02
C CYS A 43 -8.90 1.52 2.79
N PRO A 44 -9.64 1.69 1.68
CA PRO A 44 -10.25 2.97 1.34
C PRO A 44 -11.30 3.39 2.37
N ALA A 45 -11.38 4.68 2.68
CA ALA A 45 -12.44 5.23 3.54
C ALA A 45 -13.82 5.17 2.85
N ILE A 46 -13.84 5.15 1.53
CA ILE A 46 -15.01 4.99 0.66
C ILE A 46 -14.67 4.01 -0.46
N ASP A 47 -15.67 3.32 -1.01
CA ASP A 47 -15.46 2.43 -2.15
C ASP A 47 -15.14 3.23 -3.42
N ALA A 48 -13.85 3.33 -3.76
CA ALA A 48 -13.34 4.11 -4.89
C ALA A 48 -12.11 3.43 -5.53
N ASN A 49 -12.01 3.56 -6.86
CA ASN A 49 -10.89 3.01 -7.64
C ASN A 49 -9.57 3.76 -7.41
N ASP A 50 -9.64 5.05 -7.07
CA ASP A 50 -8.47 5.85 -6.69
C ASP A 50 -8.65 6.32 -5.23
N PRO A 51 -8.09 5.56 -4.27
CA PRO A 51 -8.31 5.77 -2.85
C PRO A 51 -7.40 6.84 -2.25
#